data_AF-A0A0D8HHH1-F1
#
_entry.id   AF-A0A0D8HHH1-F1
#
_cell.length_a   1.000
_cell.length_b   1.000
_cell.length_c   1.000
_cell.angle_alpha   90.00
_cell.angle_beta   90.00
_cell.angle_gamma   90.00
#
_symmetry.space_group_name_H-M   'P 1'
#
loop_
_entity.id
_entity.type
_entity.pdbx_description
1 polymer ?
#
loop_
_entity_poly.entity_id
_entity_poly.type
_entity_poly.pdbx_seq_one_letter_code
_entity_poly.pdbx_strand_id
1 'polypeptide(L)'
;MWEFRGVMHAHLISDHSLVELHDFAFMLGFPERAFQGDHYDIPDFLIDAALELGAQQVDSRELVRRLKLSGLRLSPKQRDRGGHS
;
A
#
# COMPACT_ATOMS: atom_id res chain seq x y z
N MET A 1 -5.15 -3.68 -9.24
CA MET A 1 -4.23 -4.71 -9.73
C MET A 1 -3.52 -4.20 -10.97
N TRP A 2 -2.20 -4.39 -11.07
CA TRP A 2 -1.41 -4.07 -12.26
C TRP A 2 -0.28 -5.08 -12.44
N GLU A 3 0.19 -5.31 -13.67
CA GLU A 3 1.24 -6.30 -13.94
C GLU A 3 2.63 -5.65 -13.96
N PHE A 4 3.59 -6.23 -13.23
CA PHE A 4 5.00 -5.87 -13.29
C PHE A 4 5.85 -7.14 -13.37
N ARG A 5 6.65 -7.27 -14.43
CA ARG A 5 7.55 -8.41 -14.64
C ARG A 5 6.85 -9.78 -14.53
N GLY A 6 5.60 -9.86 -15.00
CA GLY A 6 4.80 -11.10 -14.97
C GLY A 6 4.19 -11.44 -13.60
N VAL A 7 4.23 -10.51 -12.64
CA VAL A 7 3.59 -10.66 -11.33
C VAL A 7 2.51 -9.58 -11.19
N MET A 8 1.33 -9.95 -10.71
CA MET A 8 0.26 -8.99 -10.48
C MET A 8 0.50 -8.32 -9.13
N HIS A 9 0.25 -7.02 -9.04
CA HIS A 9 0.47 -6.24 -7.83
C HIS A 9 -0.84 -5.60 -7.37
N ALA A 10 -1.07 -5.65 -6.05
CA ALA A 10 -2.18 -5.03 -5.36
C ALA A 10 -1.70 -3.80 -4.57
N HIS A 11 -2.53 -2.76 -4.53
CA HIS A 11 -2.28 -1.65 -3.62
C HIS A 11 -2.64 -2.06 -2.20
N LEU A 12 -1.69 -1.89 -1.28
CA LEU A 12 -1.88 -1.99 0.15
C LEU A 12 -1.79 -0.59 0.76
N ILE A 13 -2.84 -0.17 1.46
CA ILE A 13 -2.96 1.14 2.11
C ILE A 13 -3.33 0.97 3.59
N SER A 14 -3.11 2.00 4.40
CA SER A 14 -3.84 2.20 5.66
C SER A 14 -4.72 3.43 5.51
N ASP A 15 -5.89 3.43 6.14
CA ASP A 15 -6.77 4.59 6.28
C ASP A 15 -6.67 5.25 7.67
N HIS A 16 -5.80 4.74 8.54
CA HIS A 16 -5.57 5.26 9.88
C HIS A 16 -4.22 5.98 9.99
N SER A 17 -3.10 5.33 9.59
CA SER A 17 -1.77 5.93 9.70
C SER A 17 -0.72 5.24 8.81
N LEU A 18 0.34 5.98 8.44
CA LEU A 18 1.49 5.37 7.76
C LEU A 18 2.27 4.42 8.68
N VAL A 19 2.31 4.69 9.99
CA VAL A 19 3.01 3.83 10.97
C VAL A 19 2.43 2.43 10.95
N GLU A 20 1.09 2.32 11.05
CA GLU A 20 0.40 1.04 10.93
C GLU A 20 0.69 0.35 9.60
N LEU A 21 0.72 1.12 8.49
CA LEU A 21 1.02 0.56 7.18
C LEU A 21 2.45 -0.01 7.12
N HIS A 22 3.44 0.67 7.72
CA HIS A 22 4.82 0.18 7.80
C HIS A 22 4.93 -1.07 8.67
N ASP A 23 4.29 -1.06 9.85
CA ASP A 23 4.26 -2.22 10.75
C ASP A 23 3.59 -3.42 10.08
N PHE A 24 2.48 -3.20 9.37
CA PHE A 24 1.78 -4.24 8.62
C PHE A 24 2.65 -4.81 7.49
N ALA A 25 3.30 -3.96 6.71
CA ALA A 25 4.22 -4.39 5.66
C ALA A 25 5.40 -5.19 6.24
N PHE A 26 5.93 -4.78 7.39
CA PHE A 26 6.98 -5.50 8.09
C PHE A 26 6.51 -6.90 8.54
N MET A 27 5.31 -7.02 9.12
CA MET A 27 4.72 -8.31 9.50
C MET A 27 4.48 -9.23 8.29
N LEU A 28 4.13 -8.65 7.14
CA LEU A 28 3.98 -9.38 5.88
C LEU A 28 5.35 -9.82 5.28
N GLY A 29 6.46 -9.36 5.85
CA GLY A 29 7.81 -9.59 5.32
C GLY A 29 8.12 -8.76 4.07
N PHE A 30 7.35 -7.68 3.83
CA PHE A 30 7.53 -6.81 2.68
C PHE A 30 8.49 -5.66 3.02
N PRO A 31 9.48 -5.36 2.14
CA PRO A 31 10.55 -4.45 2.51
C PRO A 31 10.10 -2.99 2.52
N GLU A 32 10.50 -2.23 3.55
CA GLU A 32 10.15 -0.81 3.72
C GLU A 32 10.53 0.05 2.51
N ARG A 33 11.66 -0.27 1.84
CA ARG A 33 12.11 0.44 0.61
C ARG A 33 11.12 0.37 -0.56
N ALA A 34 10.13 -0.53 -0.51
CA ALA A 34 9.07 -0.62 -1.51
C ALA A 34 7.94 0.40 -1.27
N PHE A 35 8.02 1.17 -0.18
CA PHE A 35 7.05 2.20 0.15
C PHE A 35 7.03 3.30 -0.90
N GLN A 36 5.82 3.65 -1.33
CA GLN A 36 5.59 4.58 -2.43
C GLN A 36 5.23 6.00 -1.95
N GLY A 37 5.32 6.27 -0.65
CA GLY A 37 5.00 7.55 -0.01
C GLY A 37 3.63 7.57 0.67
N ASP A 38 2.65 6.85 0.14
CA ASP A 38 1.31 6.70 0.75
C ASP A 38 0.73 5.28 0.68
N HIS A 39 1.44 4.33 0.06
CA HIS A 39 1.01 2.94 -0.09
C HIS A 39 2.19 2.00 -0.36
N TYR A 40 1.91 0.70 -0.39
CA TYR A 40 2.76 -0.34 -0.97
C TYR A 40 2.07 -0.98 -2.17
N ASP A 41 2.87 -1.40 -3.15
CA ASP A 41 2.46 -2.32 -4.21
C ASP A 41 2.94 -3.72 -3.87
N ILE A 42 2.07 -4.54 -3.27
CA ILE A 42 2.42 -5.91 -2.89
C ILE A 42 2.12 -6.87 -4.05
N PRO A 43 2.95 -7.89 -4.30
CA PRO A 43 2.65 -8.92 -5.28
C PRO A 43 1.43 -9.77 -4.88
N ASP A 44 0.76 -10.36 -5.87
CA ASP A 44 -0.52 -11.05 -5.71
C ASP A 44 -0.44 -12.26 -4.78
N PHE A 45 0.70 -12.97 -4.78
CA PHE A 45 0.95 -14.09 -3.89
C PHE A 45 1.06 -13.69 -2.40
N LEU A 46 1.17 -12.41 -2.07
CA LEU A 46 1.10 -11.91 -0.68
C LEU A 46 -0.31 -11.48 -0.27
N ILE A 47 -1.29 -11.47 -1.18
CA ILE A 47 -2.66 -11.06 -0.86
C ILE A 47 -3.25 -11.98 0.21
N ASP A 48 -3.15 -13.30 0.04
CA ASP A 48 -3.71 -14.25 1.00
C ASP A 48 -3.10 -14.07 2.40
N ALA A 49 -1.77 -13.94 2.48
CA ALA A 49 -1.07 -13.67 3.74
C ALA A 49 -1.49 -12.32 4.36
N ALA A 50 -1.72 -11.28 3.54
CA ALA A 50 -2.22 -10.00 4.03
C ALA A 50 -3.64 -10.16 4.61
N LEU A 51 -4.52 -10.93 3.97
CA LEU A 51 -5.87 -11.19 4.49
C LEU A 51 -5.82 -11.97 5.81
N GLU A 52 -4.94 -12.97 5.92
CA GLU A 52 -4.72 -13.72 7.17
C GLU A 52 -4.20 -12.84 8.31
N LEU A 53 -3.37 -11.83 7.99
CA LEU A 53 -2.88 -10.83 8.95
C LEU A 53 -3.93 -9.76 9.30
N GLY A 54 -5.11 -9.79 8.68
CA GLY A 54 -6.23 -8.90 9.00
C GLY A 54 -6.47 -7.77 8.00
N ALA A 55 -5.78 -7.75 6.85
CA ALA A 55 -6.15 -6.84 5.77
C ALA A 55 -7.56 -7.14 5.24
N GLN A 56 -8.21 -6.11 4.71
CA GLN A 56 -9.52 -6.25 4.08
C GLN A 56 -9.39 -6.08 2.57
N GLN A 57 -9.87 -7.07 1.80
CA GLN A 57 -9.98 -6.91 0.36
C GLN A 57 -11.16 -5.98 0.05
N VAL A 58 -10.88 -4.90 -0.66
CA VAL A 58 -11.88 -3.92 -1.12
C VAL A 58 -11.71 -3.69 -2.61
N ASP A 59 -12.78 -3.23 -3.27
CA ASP A 59 -12.67 -2.81 -4.66
C ASP A 59 -11.88 -1.51 -4.81
N SER A 60 -11.39 -1.24 -6.02
CA SER A 60 -10.57 -0.06 -6.32
C SER A 60 -11.25 1.27 -5.96
N ARG A 61 -12.58 1.37 -6.07
CA ARG A 61 -13.31 2.61 -5.79
C ARG A 61 -13.38 2.86 -4.29
N GLU A 62 -13.63 1.81 -3.52
CA GLU A 62 -13.62 1.87 -2.06
C GLU A 62 -12.22 2.16 -1.51
N LEU A 63 -11.18 1.52 -2.07
CA LEU A 63 -9.79 1.80 -1.71
C LEU A 63 -9.43 3.28 -1.89
N VAL A 64 -9.75 3.86 -3.06
CA VAL A 64 -9.52 5.28 -3.34
C VAL A 64 -10.35 6.18 -2.41
N ARG A 65 -11.57 5.77 -2.05
CA ARG A 65 -12.43 6.51 -1.12
C ARG A 65 -11.82 6.54 0.27
N ARG A 66 -11.43 5.40 0.84
CA ARG A 66 -10.79 5.32 2.17
C ARG A 66 -9.48 6.11 2.21
N LEU A 67 -8.64 5.97 1.20
CA LEU A 67 -7.38 6.71 1.09
C LEU A 67 -7.60 8.23 1.04
N LYS A 68 -8.63 8.70 0.33
CA LYS A 68 -9.00 10.13 0.31
C LYS A 68 -9.52 10.62 1.66
N LEU A 69 -10.34 9.82 2.34
CA LEU A 69 -10.94 10.19 3.63
C LEU A 69 -9.90 10.22 4.76
N SER A 70 -8.92 9.33 4.73
CA SER A 70 -7.80 9.30 5.69
C SER A 70 -6.89 10.54 5.63
N GLY A 71 -6.91 11.27 4.51
CA GLY A 71 -5.97 12.36 4.25
C GLY A 71 -4.53 11.91 3.97
N LEU A 72 -4.26 10.60 3.93
CA LEU A 72 -2.92 10.04 3.70
C LEU A 72 -2.53 10.04 2.22
N ARG A 73 -3.49 10.22 1.30
CA ARG A 73 -3.21 10.25 -0.14
C ARG A 73 -2.26 11.40 -0.49
N LEU A 74 -1.11 11.05 -1.04
CA LEU A 74 -0.17 12.03 -1.58
C LEU A 74 -0.43 12.25 -3.07
N SER A 75 -0.37 13.51 -3.50
CA SER A 75 -0.28 13.81 -4.92
C SER A 75 1.07 13.34 -5.48
N PRO A 76 1.19 13.07 -6.80
CA PRO A 76 2.47 12.71 -7.41
C PRO A 76 3.61 13.68 -7.06
N LYS A 77 3.31 14.98 -7.00
CA LYS A 77 4.26 16.03 -6.60
C LYS A 77 4.71 15.93 -5.14
N GLN A 78 3.87 15.42 -4.25
CA GLN A 78 4.22 15.21 -2.85
C GLN A 78 5.06 13.94 -2.66
N ARG A 79 4.81 12.89 -3.46
CA ARG A 79 5.62 11.66 -3.46
C ARG A 79 7.06 11.93 -3.91
N ASP A 80 7.22 12.76 -4.95
CA ASP A 80 8.53 13.10 -5.52
C ASP A 80 9.44 13.89 -4.56
N ARG A 81 8.84 14.66 -3.63
CA ARG A 81 9.59 15.44 -2.62
C ARG A 81 10.15 14.60 -1.47
N GLY A 82 9.71 13.36 -1.30
CA GLY A 82 10.18 12.45 -0.25
C GLY A 82 11.35 11.56 -0.65
N GLY A 83 11.75 11.57 -1.93
CA GLY A 83 12.70 10.60 -2.51
C GLY A 83 14.14 11.07 -2.72
N HIS A 84 14.48 12.30 -2.36
CA HIS A 84 15.84 12.83 -2.53
C HIS A 84 16.31 13.62 -1.31
N SER A 85 17.08 12.94 -0.46
CA SER A 85 18.12 13.55 0.39
C SER A 85 19.29 12.58 0.45
#